data_AF-A0A2E1PFA6-F1
#
_entry.id   AF-A0A2E1PFA6-F1
#
_cell.length_a   1.000
_cell.length_b   1.000
_cell.length_c   1.000
_cell.angle_alpha   90.00
_cell.angle_beta   90.00
_cell.angle_gamma   90.00
#
_symmetry.space_group_name_H-M   'P 1'
#
loop_
_entity.id
_entity.type
_entity.pdbx_description
1 polymer ?
#
loop_
_entity_poly.entity_id
_entity_poly.type
_entity_poly.pdbx_seq_one_letter_code
_entity_poly.pdbx_strand_id
1 'polypeptide(L)' 'MGESGIDWIDAIFRICVYILVDISEIIGISYEAINIWIFVIIQPALIIIFFVLWRIEKKKKK' A
#
# COMPACT_ATOMS: atom_id res chain seq x y z
N MET A 1 -4.68 -6.23 -21.21
CA MET A 1 -4.14 -5.65 -19.96
C MET A 1 -3.64 -6.82 -19.15
N GLY A 2 -2.32 -6.95 -19.06
CA GLY A 2 -1.56 -8.01 -18.35
C GLY A 2 -2.28 -9.35 -18.22
N GLU A 3 -2.15 -10.22 -19.23
CA GLU A 3 -2.36 -11.65 -18.98
C GLU A 3 -0.96 -12.23 -18.76
N SER A 4 -0.61 -12.52 -17.52
CA SER A 4 0.70 -13.11 -17.19
C SER A 4 0.76 -14.60 -17.56
N GLY A 5 -0.28 -15.13 -18.21
CA GLY A 5 -0.50 -16.56 -18.45
C GLY A 5 -0.87 -17.35 -17.19
N ILE A 6 -1.13 -16.65 -16.07
CA ILE A 6 -1.36 -17.23 -14.75
C ILE A 6 -2.58 -16.56 -14.13
N ASP A 7 -3.74 -17.21 -14.29
CA ASP A 7 -5.07 -16.67 -13.95
C ASP A 7 -5.20 -16.14 -12.51
N TRP A 8 -4.59 -16.83 -11.54
CA TRP A 8 -4.67 -16.43 -10.12
C TRP A 8 -3.90 -15.13 -9.82
N ILE A 9 -2.82 -14.85 -10.56
CA ILE A 9 -2.06 -13.60 -10.42
C ILE A 9 -2.84 -12.43 -10.99
N ASP A 10 -3.47 -12.64 -12.15
CA ASP A 10 -4.28 -11.61 -12.81
C ASP A 10 -5.52 -11.27 -11.96
N ALA A 11 -6.11 -12.27 -11.29
CA ALA A 11 -7.19 -12.06 -10.33
C ALA A 11 -6.76 -11.19 -9.13
N ILE A 12 -5.62 -11.50 -8.50
CA ILE A 12 -5.09 -10.71 -7.38
C ILE A 12 -4.76 -9.29 -7.81
N PHE A 13 -4.12 -9.13 -8.97
CA PHE A 13 -3.78 -7.81 -9.51
C PHE A 13 -5.04 -6.97 -9.74
N ARG A 14 -6.08 -7.54 -10.35
CA ARG A 14 -7.37 -6.86 -10.56
C ARG A 14 -8.03 -6.45 -9.26
N ILE A 15 -8.03 -7.31 -8.24
CA ILE A 15 -8.57 -6.98 -6.92
C ILE A 15 -7.80 -5.82 -6.30
N CYS A 16 -6.46 -5.85 -6.38
CA CYS A 16 -5.62 -4.78 -5.86
C CYS A 16 -5.92 -3.44 -6.53
N VAL A 17 -6.00 -3.42 -7.86
CA VAL A 17 -6.35 -2.22 -8.63
C VAL A 17 -7.77 -1.73 -8.31
N TYR A 18 -8.74 -2.65 -8.17
CA TYR A 18 -10.12 -2.30 -7.84
C TYR A 18 -10.23 -1.56 -6.50
N ILE A 19 -9.59 -2.09 -5.46
CA ILE A 19 -9.53 -1.45 -4.13
C ILE A 19 -8.89 -0.07 -4.23
N LEU A 20 -7.83 0.06 -5.02
CA LEU A 20 -7.10 1.31 -5.17
C LEU A 20 -7.96 2.39 -5.87
N VAL A 21 -8.74 1.99 -6.88
CA VAL A 21 -9.69 2.86 -7.57
C VAL A 21 -10.81 3.29 -6.63
N ASP A 22 -11.37 2.37 -5.86
CA ASP A 22 -12.44 2.65 -4.88
C ASP A 22 -11.99 3.71 -3.85
N ILE A 23 -10.79 3.56 -3.30
CA ILE A 23 -10.23 4.55 -2.37
C ILE A 23 -9.97 5.89 -3.09
N SER A 24 -9.55 5.88 -4.36
CA SER A 24 -9.34 7.12 -5.13
C SER A 24 -10.64 7.88 -5.34
N GLU A 25 -11.75 7.19 -5.56
CA GLU A 25 -13.09 7.75 -5.71
C GLU A 25 -13.61 8.32 -4.37
N ILE A 26 -13.39 7.60 -3.27
CA ILE A 26 -13.76 8.05 -1.91
C ILE A 26 -13.02 9.34 -1.53
N ILE A 27 -11.72 9.43 -1.85
CA ILE A 27 -10.90 10.61 -1.56
C ILE A 27 -11.14 11.74 -2.59
N GLY A 28 -11.72 11.41 -3.75
CA GLY A 28 -11.98 12.35 -4.84
C GLY A 28 -10.70 12.79 -5.58
N ILE A 29 -9.67 11.94 -5.62
CA ILE A 29 -8.38 12.22 -6.27
C ILE A 29 -8.14 11.26 -7.44
N SER A 30 -7.25 11.63 -8.37
CA SER A 30 -6.91 10.77 -9.49
C SER A 30 -6.17 9.48 -9.04
N TYR A 31 -6.31 8.42 -9.81
CA TYR A 31 -5.59 7.17 -9.62
C TYR A 31 -4.05 7.35 -9.61
N GLU A 32 -3.53 8.30 -10.39
CA GLU A 32 -2.09 8.62 -10.37
C GLU A 32 -1.68 9.23 -9.03
N ALA A 33 -2.50 10.13 -8.49
CA ALA A 33 -2.25 10.74 -7.18
C ALA A 33 -2.29 9.70 -6.07
N ILE A 34 -3.28 8.79 -6.06
CA ILE A 34 -3.39 7.80 -4.99
C ILE A 34 -2.21 6.82 -4.98
N ASN A 35 -1.67 6.46 -6.15
CA ASN A 35 -0.45 5.66 -6.24
C ASN A 35 0.71 6.35 -5.52
N ILE A 36 0.90 7.65 -5.74
CA ILE A 36 1.96 8.42 -5.07
C ILE A 36 1.75 8.43 -3.55
N TRP A 37 0.52 8.66 -3.10
CA TRP A 37 0.19 8.61 -1.67
C TRP A 37 0.50 7.25 -1.03
N ILE A 38 0.15 6.14 -1.68
CA ILE A 38 0.38 4.80 -1.14
C ILE A 38 1.86 4.42 -1.14
N PHE A 39 2.55 4.58 -2.27
CA PHE A 39 3.92 4.11 -2.43
C PHE A 39 4.97 5.07 -1.86
N VAL A 40 4.74 6.38 -1.93
CA VAL A 40 5.74 7.40 -1.54
C VAL A 40 5.49 7.93 -0.13
N ILE A 41 4.26 7.88 0.38
CA ILE A 41 3.94 8.41 1.72
C ILE A 41 3.63 7.28 2.70
N ILE A 42 2.62 6.45 2.42
CA ILE A 42 2.17 5.41 3.36
C ILE A 42 3.25 4.36 3.59
N GLN A 43 3.88 3.81 2.54
CA GLN A 43 4.95 2.82 2.71
C GLN A 43 6.09 3.30 3.62
N PRO A 44 6.78 4.44 3.35
CA PRO A 44 7.87 4.88 4.22
C PRO A 44 7.37 5.29 5.61
N ALA A 45 6.17 5.86 5.73
CA ALA A 45 5.58 6.15 7.04
C ALA A 45 5.41 4.87 7.88
N LEU A 46 4.88 3.79 7.30
CA LEU A 46 4.74 2.49 7.96
C LEU A 46 6.10 1.93 8.40
N ILE A 47 7.11 2.00 7.54
CA ILE A 47 8.48 1.55 7.87
C ILE A 47 9.01 2.32 9.09
N ILE A 48 8.85 3.65 9.11
CA ILE A 48 9.29 4.50 10.22
C ILE A 48 8.50 4.17 11.49
N ILE A 49 7.18 4.00 11.41
CA ILE A 49 6.33 3.63 12.55
C ILE A 49 6.79 2.30 13.15
N PHE A 50 6.98 1.26 12.33
CA PHE A 50 7.46 -0.04 12.80
C PHE A 50 8.87 0.06 13.39
N PHE A 51 9.75 0.87 12.79
CA PHE A 51 11.09 1.10 13.32
C PHE A 51 11.05 1.79 14.69
N VAL A 52 10.23 2.84 14.86
CA VAL A 52 10.07 3.55 16.13
C VAL A 52 9.47 2.62 17.19
N LEU A 53 8.42 1.87 16.84
CA LEU A 53 7.78 0.91 17.75
C LEU A 53 8.78 -0.16 18.22
N TRP A 54 9.60 -0.69 17.30
CA TRP A 54 10.66 -1.63 17.63
C TRP A 54 11.73 -1.03 18.55
N ARG A 55 12.13 0.23 18.32
CA ARG A 55 13.08 0.95 19.18
C ARG A 55 12.53 1.16 20.59
N ILE A 56 11.25 1.47 20.73
CA ILE A 56 10.58 1.62 22.03
C ILE A 56 10.56 0.28 22.77
N GLU A 57 10.17 -0.80 22.11
CA GLU A 57 10.11 -2.13 22.72
C GLU A 57 11.50 -2.64 23.17
N LYS A 58 12.54 -2.37 22.35
CA LYS A 58 13.93 -2.67 22.73
C LYS A 58 14.41 -1.88 23.94
N LYS A 59 13.95 -0.64 24.14
CA LYS A 59 14.25 0.15 25.34
C LYS A 59 13.53 -0.37 26.58
N LYS A 60 12.33 -0.96 26.46
CA LYS A 60 11.61 -1.56 27.59
C LYS A 60 12.20 -2.88 28.09
N LYS A 61 12.90 -3.63 27.22
CA LYS A 61 13.60 -4.88 27.57
C LYS A 61 15.02 -4.67 28.11
N LYS A 62 15.47 -3.43 28.30
CA LYS A 62 16.78 -3.07 28.85
C LYS A 62 16.58 -2.39 30.19
#